data_AF-J2PH29-F1
#
_entry.id   AF-J2PH29-F1
#
_cell.length_a   1.000
_cell.length_b   1.000
_cell.length_c   1.000
_cell.angle_alpha   90.00
_cell.angle_beta   90.00
_cell.angle_gamma   90.00
#
_symmetry.space_group_name_H-M   'P 1'
#
loop_
_entity.id
_entity.type
_entity.pdbx_description
1 polymer ?
#
loop_
_entity_poly.entity_id
_entity_poly.type
_entity_poly.pdbx_seq_one_letter_code
_entity_poly.pdbx_strand_id
1 'polypeptide(L)'
;MMVTLDSSISFLIYITAVSSAAAGVTEAFKSVIPFLATDYEAKENCWEDQYHAARLMHYKRFFNLVISVLAAGVIFGMLGLDPALILTGSESAYVKNSWQLGTWMWGIVAVFGSPFFASLLKILESFKQSVDSNLPPNRPRRKVSGTRE
;
A
#
# COMPACT_ATOMS: atom_id res chain seq x y z
N MET A 1 2.24 -24.25 -14.57
CA MET A 1 2.06 -22.93 -13.94
C MET A 1 3.44 -22.37 -13.67
N MET A 2 3.78 -21.23 -14.26
CA MET A 2 5.08 -20.57 -14.03
C MET A 2 4.81 -19.13 -13.64
N VAL A 3 5.17 -18.77 -12.40
CA VAL A 3 5.12 -17.39 -11.94
C VAL A 3 6.19 -16.62 -12.71
N THR A 4 5.79 -15.61 -13.47
CA THR A 4 6.72 -14.77 -14.24
C THR A 4 7.04 -13.49 -13.49
N LEU A 5 8.15 -12.85 -13.85
CA LEU A 5 8.55 -11.56 -13.29
C LEU A 5 7.47 -10.50 -13.54
N ASP A 6 6.88 -10.47 -14.73
CA ASP A 6 5.82 -9.52 -15.11
C ASP A 6 4.53 -9.73 -14.32
N SER A 7 4.15 -10.99 -14.09
CA SER A 7 3.00 -11.34 -13.24
C SER A 7 3.23 -10.91 -11.79
N SER A 8 4.45 -11.09 -11.27
CA SER A 8 4.82 -10.67 -9.91
C SER A 8 4.82 -9.15 -9.76
N ILE A 9 5.37 -8.42 -10.74
CA ILE A 9 5.35 -6.95 -10.76
C ILE A 9 3.91 -6.44 -10.83
N SER A 10 3.08 -7.01 -11.72
CA SER A 10 1.68 -6.64 -11.85
C SER A 10 0.91 -6.84 -10.53
N PHE A 11 1.10 -8.00 -9.89
CA PHE A 11 0.53 -8.28 -8.58
C PHE A 11 0.91 -7.23 -7.53
N LEU A 12 2.20 -6.89 -7.42
CA LEU A 12 2.69 -5.90 -6.47
C LEU A 12 2.09 -4.51 -6.73
N ILE A 13 1.98 -4.11 -8.00
CA ILE A 13 1.35 -2.83 -8.38
C ILE A 13 -0.10 -2.80 -7.95
N TYR A 14 -0.88 -3.85 -8.26
CA TYR A 14 -2.30 -3.92 -7.91
C TYR A 14 -2.52 -3.87 -6.40
N ILE A 15 -1.76 -4.65 -5.63
CA ILE A 15 -1.87 -4.63 -4.17
C ILE A 15 -1.51 -3.24 -3.61
N THR A 16 -0.45 -2.62 -4.12
CA THR A 16 -0.02 -1.29 -3.67
C THR A 16 -1.05 -0.21 -4.00
N ALA A 17 -1.67 -0.28 -5.18
CA ALA A 17 -2.73 0.64 -5.60
C ALA A 17 -3.97 0.51 -4.70
N VAL A 18 -4.42 -0.71 -4.43
CA VAL A 18 -5.58 -0.96 -3.54
C VAL A 18 -5.28 -0.52 -2.11
N SER A 19 -4.07 -0.76 -1.61
CA SER A 19 -3.64 -0.26 -0.30
C SER A 19 -3.66 1.27 -0.22
N SER A 20 -3.21 1.95 -1.28
CA SER A 20 -3.23 3.42 -1.36
C SER A 20 -4.65 3.98 -1.39
N ALA A 21 -5.54 3.33 -2.15
CA ALA A 21 -6.95 3.69 -2.18
C ALA A 21 -7.63 3.47 -0.80
N ALA A 22 -7.34 2.34 -0.14
CA ALA A 22 -7.84 2.05 1.20
C ALA A 22 -7.35 3.09 2.23
N ALA A 23 -6.09 3.54 2.14
CA ALA A 23 -5.59 4.62 2.98
C ALA A 23 -6.35 5.95 2.75
N GLY A 24 -6.67 6.27 1.50
CA GLY A 24 -7.50 7.43 1.16
C GLY A 24 -8.92 7.35 1.73
N VAL A 25 -9.54 6.16 1.71
CA VAL A 25 -10.83 5.93 2.37
C VAL A 25 -10.70 6.11 3.89
N THR A 26 -9.67 5.55 4.51
CA THR A 26 -9.43 5.72 5.96
C THR A 26 -9.24 7.19 6.34
N GLU A 27 -8.52 7.98 5.54
CA GLU A 27 -8.42 9.44 5.73
C GLU A 27 -9.78 10.13 5.63
N ALA A 28 -10.62 9.76 4.65
CA ALA A 28 -11.97 10.29 4.56
C ALA A 28 -12.80 9.95 5.81
N PHE A 29 -12.68 8.74 6.36
CA PHE A 29 -13.37 8.35 7.60
C PHE A 29 -12.92 9.17 8.83
N LYS A 30 -11.66 9.60 8.89
CA LYS A 30 -11.17 10.49 9.95
C LYS A 30 -11.88 11.84 9.96
N SER A 31 -12.33 12.33 8.80
CA SER A 31 -13.11 13.57 8.71
C SER A 31 -14.52 13.44 9.32
N VAL A 32 -15.07 12.23 9.34
CA VAL A 32 -16.42 11.93 9.86
C VAL A 32 -16.37 11.51 11.33
N ILE A 33 -15.28 10.84 11.75
CA ILE A 33 -15.11 10.33 13.12
C ILE A 33 -13.88 11.01 13.73
N PRO A 34 -14.06 12.13 14.48
CA PRO A 34 -12.96 12.94 15.02
C PRO A 34 -12.01 12.13 15.91
N PHE A 35 -12.53 11.14 16.64
CA PHE A 35 -11.74 10.23 17.47
C PHE A 35 -10.56 9.59 16.73
N LEU A 36 -10.71 9.31 15.43
CA LEU A 36 -9.68 8.69 14.59
C LEU A 36 -8.62 9.68 14.10
N ALA A 37 -8.91 10.98 14.13
CA ALA A 37 -8.01 12.06 13.75
C ALA A 37 -7.22 12.60 14.97
N THR A 38 -7.85 12.65 16.15
CA THR A 38 -7.27 13.25 17.36
C THR A 38 -6.06 12.48 17.88
N ASP A 39 -4.96 13.18 18.17
CA ASP A 39 -3.83 12.63 18.92
C ASP A 39 -4.10 12.74 20.42
N TYR A 40 -3.85 11.64 21.14
CA TYR A 40 -4.10 11.53 22.57
C TYR A 40 -2.78 11.65 23.31
N GLU A 41 -2.62 12.73 24.07
CA GLU A 41 -1.47 12.97 24.93
C GLU A 41 -1.91 12.93 26.40
N ALA A 42 -1.01 12.50 27.27
CA ALA A 42 -1.25 12.50 28.70
C ALA A 42 -1.30 13.96 29.18
N LYS A 43 -2.31 14.28 29.99
CA LYS A 43 -2.46 15.64 30.54
C LYS A 43 -1.39 15.92 31.60
N GLU A 44 -1.10 14.92 32.44
CA GLU A 44 -0.05 14.96 33.44
C GLU A 44 0.90 13.77 33.30
N ASN A 45 2.12 13.91 33.81
CA ASN A 45 3.11 12.82 33.85
C ASN A 45 2.83 11.84 35.00
N CYS A 46 1.56 11.50 35.23
CA CYS A 46 1.16 10.44 36.14
C CYS A 46 0.93 9.15 35.35
N TRP A 47 1.14 8.00 36.00
CA TRP A 47 1.02 6.69 35.37
C TRP A 47 -0.36 6.42 34.79
N GLU A 48 -1.42 6.91 35.45
CA GLU A 48 -2.82 6.70 35.04
C GLU A 48 -3.14 7.44 33.73
N ASP A 49 -2.73 8.70 33.61
CA ASP A 49 -2.93 9.50 32.40
C ASP A 49 -2.12 8.95 31.22
N GLN A 50 -0.88 8.52 31.47
CA GLN A 50 -0.06 7.87 30.43
C GLN A 50 -0.68 6.56 29.94
N TYR A 51 -1.21 5.74 30.85
CA TYR A 51 -1.89 4.51 30.48
C TYR A 51 -3.17 4.77 29.69
N HIS A 52 -3.97 5.76 30.11
CA HIS A 52 -5.19 6.14 29.41
C HIS A 52 -4.91 6.70 28.00
N ALA A 53 -3.92 7.58 27.85
CA ALA A 53 -3.51 8.10 26.56
C ALA A 53 -3.00 6.99 25.63
N ALA A 54 -2.15 6.09 26.14
CA ALA A 54 -1.66 4.94 25.38
C ALA A 54 -2.82 4.03 24.92
N ARG A 55 -3.77 3.73 25.81
CA ARG A 55 -4.95 2.91 25.50
C ARG A 55 -5.81 3.53 24.40
N LEU A 56 -6.07 4.84 24.46
CA LEU A 56 -6.81 5.57 23.42
C LEU A 56 -6.05 5.56 22.09
N MET A 57 -4.72 5.73 22.12
CA MET A 57 -3.88 5.65 20.92
C MET A 57 -3.92 4.23 20.31
N HIS A 58 -3.90 3.18 21.12
CA HIS A 58 -4.06 1.80 20.64
C HIS A 58 -5.42 1.56 19.98
N TYR A 59 -6.51 2.03 20.61
CA TYR A 59 -7.84 1.94 19.99
C TYR A 59 -7.92 2.71 18.68
N LYS A 60 -7.42 3.95 18.63
CA LYS A 60 -7.31 4.74 17.38
C LYS A 60 -6.58 3.96 16.29
N ARG A 61 -5.42 3.38 16.60
CA ARG A 61 -4.64 2.58 15.64
C ARG A 61 -5.42 1.35 15.18
N PHE A 62 -6.06 0.64 16.10
CA PHE A 62 -6.86 -0.55 15.79
C PHE A 62 -8.03 -0.22 14.87
N PHE A 63 -8.83 0.80 15.18
CA PHE A 63 -9.96 1.19 14.33
C PHE A 63 -9.53 1.69 12.95
N ASN A 64 -8.46 2.49 12.87
CA ASN A 64 -7.90 2.89 11.57
C ASN A 64 -7.46 1.68 10.73
N LEU A 65 -6.90 0.65 11.38
CA LEU A 65 -6.49 -0.58 10.71
C LEU A 65 -7.70 -1.38 10.23
N VAL A 66 -8.72 -1.55 11.08
CA VAL A 66 -9.97 -2.24 10.72
C VAL A 66 -10.65 -1.56 9.54
N ILE A 67 -10.77 -0.23 9.56
CA ILE A 67 -11.36 0.53 8.45
C ILE A 67 -10.56 0.34 7.17
N SER A 68 -9.23 0.38 7.25
CA SER A 68 -8.36 0.15 6.09
C SER A 68 -8.54 -1.25 5.50
N VAL A 69 -8.63 -2.29 6.34
CA VAL A 69 -8.83 -3.68 5.89
C VAL A 69 -10.21 -3.84 5.24
N LEU A 70 -11.26 -3.29 5.86
CA LEU A 70 -12.60 -3.32 5.29
C LEU A 70 -12.68 -2.57 3.96
N ALA A 71 -12.05 -1.39 3.87
CA ALA A 71 -11.98 -0.60 2.64
C ALA A 71 -11.26 -1.38 1.53
N ALA A 72 -10.10 -1.96 1.83
CA ALA A 72 -9.35 -2.78 0.86
C ALA A 72 -10.17 -4.00 0.40
N GLY A 73 -10.84 -4.70 1.33
CA GLY A 73 -11.70 -5.84 1.02
C GLY A 73 -12.88 -5.46 0.12
N VAL A 74 -13.54 -4.33 0.41
CA VAL A 74 -14.62 -3.79 -0.42
C VAL A 74 -14.11 -3.39 -1.80
N ILE A 75 -12.94 -2.75 -1.90
CA ILE A 75 -12.34 -2.38 -3.20
C ILE A 75 -12.05 -3.63 -4.04
N PHE A 76 -11.44 -4.67 -3.47
CA PHE A 76 -11.24 -5.93 -4.20
C PHE A 76 -12.55 -6.59 -4.61
N GLY A 77 -13.56 -6.60 -3.72
CA GLY A 77 -14.88 -7.14 -4.00
C GLY A 77 -15.63 -6.37 -5.11
N MET A 78 -15.48 -5.04 -5.15
CA MET A 78 -16.07 -4.19 -6.19
C MET A 78 -15.36 -4.33 -7.54
N LEU A 79 -14.03 -4.42 -7.54
CA LEU A 79 -13.25 -4.63 -8.76
C LEU A 79 -13.41 -6.05 -9.32
N GLY A 80 -13.84 -7.00 -8.47
CA GLY A 80 -13.94 -8.41 -8.83
C GLY A 80 -12.60 -9.05 -9.14
N LEU A 81 -11.51 -8.47 -8.65
CA LEU A 81 -10.15 -8.92 -8.89
C LEU A 81 -9.70 -9.89 -7.79
N ASP A 82 -9.12 -11.01 -8.20
CA ASP A 82 -8.36 -11.90 -7.30
C ASP A 82 -6.87 -11.80 -7.62
N PRO A 83 -6.07 -11.16 -6.74
CA PRO A 83 -4.62 -11.07 -6.88
C PRO A 83 -3.93 -12.44 -7.04
N ALA A 84 -4.50 -13.52 -6.51
CA ALA A 84 -3.95 -14.87 -6.70
C ALA A 84 -3.95 -15.28 -8.18
N LEU A 85 -4.99 -14.90 -8.93
CA LEU A 85 -5.10 -15.18 -10.36
C LEU A 85 -4.09 -14.38 -11.18
N ILE A 86 -3.78 -13.15 -10.75
CA ILE A 86 -2.70 -12.33 -11.33
C ILE A 86 -1.35 -13.03 -11.11
N LEU A 87 -1.10 -13.49 -9.88
CA LEU A 87 0.16 -14.14 -9.50
C LEU A 87 0.38 -15.49 -10.20
N THR A 88 -0.70 -16.22 -10.46
CA THR A 88 -0.66 -17.53 -11.14
C THR A 88 -0.61 -17.42 -12.67
N GLY A 89 -0.74 -16.20 -13.22
CA GLY A 89 -0.69 -15.95 -14.66
C GLY A 89 -1.92 -16.46 -15.40
N SER A 90 -3.09 -16.45 -14.75
CA SER A 90 -4.37 -16.82 -15.36
C SER A 90 -4.74 -15.85 -16.49
N GLU A 91 -5.45 -16.34 -17.52
CA GLU A 91 -5.95 -15.50 -18.63
C GLU A 91 -6.90 -14.38 -18.18
N SER A 92 -7.56 -14.58 -17.03
CA SER A 92 -8.41 -13.58 -16.38
C SER A 92 -8.10 -13.50 -14.89
N ALA A 93 -7.92 -12.27 -14.41
CA ALA A 93 -7.83 -11.92 -13.00
C ALA A 93 -9.21 -11.67 -12.36
N TYR A 94 -10.28 -11.66 -13.16
CA TYR A 94 -11.64 -11.38 -12.70
C TYR A 94 -12.36 -12.66 -12.26
N VAL A 95 -12.94 -12.62 -11.07
CA VAL A 95 -13.68 -13.74 -10.49
C VAL A 95 -15.18 -13.53 -10.66
N LYS A 96 -15.88 -14.61 -10.99
CA LYS A 96 -17.34 -14.62 -11.17
C LYS A 96 -18.11 -14.33 -9.88
N ASN A 97 -17.51 -14.61 -8.72
CA ASN A 97 -18.09 -14.30 -7.41
C ASN A 97 -17.04 -13.59 -6.54
N SER A 98 -17.07 -12.26 -6.59
CA SER A 98 -16.07 -11.38 -5.98
C SER A 98 -16.23 -11.17 -4.47
N TRP A 99 -17.36 -11.59 -3.90
CA TRP A 99 -17.66 -11.49 -2.47
C TRP A 99 -17.26 -12.74 -1.68
N GLN A 100 -16.45 -13.62 -2.29
CA GLN A 100 -15.92 -14.79 -1.60
C GLN A 100 -14.85 -14.40 -0.57
N LEU A 101 -14.76 -15.19 0.49
CA LEU A 101 -13.77 -14.99 1.57
C LEU A 101 -12.33 -14.88 1.05
N GLY A 102 -11.97 -15.59 -0.03
CA GLY A 102 -10.65 -15.52 -0.64
C GLY A 102 -10.27 -14.11 -1.11
N THR A 103 -11.17 -13.44 -1.83
CA THR A 103 -10.99 -12.05 -2.29
C THR A 103 -10.89 -11.07 -1.12
N TRP A 104 -11.61 -11.32 -0.03
CA TRP A 104 -11.54 -10.51 1.19
C TRP A 104 -10.23 -10.66 1.96
N MET A 105 -9.65 -11.86 2.00
CA MET A 105 -8.35 -12.08 2.66
C MET A 105 -7.24 -11.26 2.01
N TRP A 106 -7.34 -10.97 0.71
CA TRP A 106 -6.39 -10.09 0.03
C TRP A 106 -6.45 -8.64 0.53
N GLY A 107 -7.57 -8.18 1.10
CA GLY A 107 -7.64 -6.90 1.79
C GLY A 107 -6.69 -6.84 3.00
N ILE A 108 -6.60 -7.93 3.77
CA ILE A 108 -5.65 -8.05 4.88
C ILE A 108 -4.21 -8.03 4.36
N VAL A 109 -3.92 -8.85 3.34
CA VAL A 109 -2.57 -8.92 2.74
C VAL A 109 -2.16 -7.56 2.16
N ALA A 110 -3.08 -6.82 1.56
CA ALA A 110 -2.79 -5.51 1.00
C ALA A 110 -2.51 -4.43 2.06
N VAL A 111 -3.20 -4.48 3.20
CA VAL A 111 -2.97 -3.51 4.29
C VAL A 111 -1.69 -3.83 5.07
N PHE A 112 -1.45 -5.10 5.40
CA PHE A 112 -0.27 -5.49 6.19
C PHE A 112 1.00 -5.66 5.33
N GLY A 113 0.87 -6.13 4.10
CA GLY A 113 2.00 -6.38 3.20
C GLY A 113 2.45 -5.14 2.43
N SER A 114 1.62 -4.10 2.33
CA SER A 114 1.91 -2.88 1.55
C SER A 114 3.28 -2.24 1.84
N PRO A 115 3.71 -2.04 3.10
CA PRO A 115 5.03 -1.45 3.38
C PRO A 115 6.19 -2.29 2.82
N PHE A 116 6.05 -3.62 2.86
CA PHE A 116 7.01 -4.56 2.32
C PHE A 116 6.99 -4.57 0.79
N PHE A 117 5.80 -4.64 0.18
CA PHE A 117 5.63 -4.66 -1.27
C PHE A 117 6.08 -3.36 -1.94
N ALA A 118 5.81 -2.21 -1.33
CA ALA A 118 6.29 -0.91 -1.82
C ALA A 118 7.82 -0.82 -1.80
N SER A 119 8.46 -1.37 -0.77
CA SER A 119 9.91 -1.45 -0.68
C SER A 119 10.49 -2.39 -1.75
N LEU A 120 9.85 -3.54 -1.97
CA LEU A 120 10.24 -4.50 -3.01
C LEU A 120 10.13 -3.91 -4.42
N LEU A 121 9.05 -3.18 -4.70
CA LEU A 121 8.85 -2.47 -5.98
C LEU A 121 9.95 -1.43 -6.23
N LYS A 122 10.32 -0.64 -5.22
CA LYS A 122 11.43 0.32 -5.34
C LYS A 122 12.77 -0.35 -5.63
N ILE A 123 13.02 -1.51 -5.03
CA ILE A 123 14.23 -2.31 -5.28
C ILE A 123 14.23 -2.82 -6.73
N LEU A 124 13.12 -3.39 -7.20
CA LEU A 124 12.96 -3.87 -8.57
C LEU A 124 13.08 -2.73 -9.59
N GLU A 125 12.52 -1.56 -9.31
CA GLU A 125 12.65 -0.36 -10.13
C GLU A 125 14.10 0.12 -10.21
N SER A 126 14.80 0.17 -9.06
CA SER A 126 16.23 0.53 -9.01
C SER A 126 17.11 -0.49 -9.75
N PHE A 127 16.77 -1.77 -9.68
CA PHE A 127 17.45 -2.83 -10.43
C PHE A 127 17.22 -2.68 -11.94
N LYS A 128 15.97 -2.46 -12.36
CA LYS A 128 15.64 -2.19 -13.77
C LYS A 128 16.38 -0.96 -14.29
N GLN A 129 16.37 0.14 -13.54
CA GLN A 129 17.11 1.36 -13.88
C GLN A 129 18.62 1.09 -13.98
N SER A 130 19.18 0.26 -13.11
CA SER A 130 20.60 -0.11 -13.18
C SER A 130 20.92 -0.92 -14.44
N VAL A 131 20.04 -1.85 -14.83
CA VAL A 131 20.18 -2.63 -16.08
C VAL A 131 20.00 -1.73 -17.31
N ASP A 132 18.99 -0.85 -17.34
CA ASP A 132 18.77 0.11 -18.43
C ASP A 132 19.88 1.17 -18.50
N SER A 133 20.50 1.55 -17.38
CA SER A 133 21.62 2.50 -17.34
C SER A 133 22.96 1.94 -17.86
N ASN A 134 23.05 0.61 -18.07
CA ASN A 134 24.16 0.00 -18.80
C ASN A 134 24.01 0.11 -20.32
N LEU A 135 22.89 0.65 -20.82
CA LEU A 135 22.82 1.18 -22.18
C LEU A 135 23.36 2.62 -22.19
N PRO A 136 24.26 2.98 -23.14
CA PRO A 136 24.86 4.30 -23.17
C PRO A 136 23.78 5.39 -23.22
N PRO A 137 23.90 6.47 -22.43
CA PRO A 137 22.85 7.46 -22.28
C PRO A 137 22.58 8.16 -23.61
N ASN A 138 21.42 7.90 -24.21
CA ASN A 138 21.00 8.43 -25.52
C ASN A 138 20.52 9.90 -25.47
N ARG A 139 21.05 10.71 -24.53
CA ARG A 139 20.77 12.15 -24.48
C ARG A 139 22.08 12.94 -24.54
N PRO A 140 22.25 13.83 -25.54
CA PRO A 140 23.44 14.67 -25.63
C PRO A 140 23.49 15.62 -24.43
N ARG A 141 24.56 15.53 -23.62
CA ARG A 141 24.84 16.48 -22.54
C ARG A 141 25.84 17.52 -23.03
N ARG A 142 25.45 18.80 -23.03
CA ARG A 142 26.37 19.92 -23.25
C ARG A 142 26.98 20.31 -21.91
N LYS A 143 28.31 20.19 -21.77
CA LYS A 143 29.02 20.75 -20.61
C LYS A 143 29.05 22.27 -20.78
N VAL A 144 28.54 22.99 -19.78
CA VAL A 144 28.58 24.45 -19.71
C VAL A 144 29.54 24.81 -18.58
N SER A 145 30.56 25.61 -18.88
CA SER A 145 31.42 26.24 -17.88
C SER A 145 30.84 27.60 -17.51
N GLY A 146 30.66 27.88 -16.22
CA GLY A 146 30.34 29.22 -15.75
C GLY A 146 31.52 30.16 -15.93
N THR A 147 31.24 31.41 -16.29
CA THR A 147 32.21 32.50 -16.33
C THR A 147 32.76 32.68 -14.91
N ARG A 148 34.08 32.49 -14.74
CA ARG A 148 34.77 33.00 -13.56
C ARG A 148 34.82 34.51 -13.70
N GLU A 149 34.10 35.22 -12.86
CA GLU A 149 34.48 36.56 -12.39
C GLU A 149 34.85 36.44 -10.91
#